data_AF-A0A7L2RX82-F1
#
_entry.id   AF-A0A7L2RX82-F1
#
_cell.length_a   1.000
_cell.length_b   1.000
_cell.length_c   1.000
_cell.angle_alpha   90.00
_cell.angle_beta   90.00
_cell.angle_gamma   90.00
#
_symmetry.space_group_name_H-M   'P 1'
#
loop_
_entity.id
_entity.type
_entity.pdbx_description
1 polymer ?
#
loop_
_entity_poly.entity_id
_entity_poly.type
_entity_poly.pdbx_seq_one_letter_code
_entity_poly.pdbx_strand_id
1 'polypeptide(L)'
;GISSYISNPLAAGTSLEQCLNQALSDVPKEKHMDTPLYLGATAGMRLLNIADPQASDAVLRAVAATLKTYPFDFRGAKILSGEEEGVFGWVTTNYLLENFIKRGWLGEWIQPQKKTLGAMDFGGASTQITFETRETIENARNEVMLKLYGQAYKVYTHSFLCYGRDQVLKRLISKLLQV
;
A
#
# COMPACT_ATOMS: atom_id res chain seq x y z
N GLY A 1 7.21 13.21 -1.13
CA GLY A 1 5.91 12.50 -1.12
C GLY A 1 4.85 13.42 -0.54
N ILE A 2 3.56 13.19 -0.76
CA ILE A 2 2.51 14.18 -0.46
C ILE A 2 2.51 14.73 0.98
N SER A 3 2.98 13.93 1.96
CA SER A 3 3.12 14.34 3.36
C SER A 3 4.16 15.44 3.61
N SER A 4 4.97 15.84 2.63
CA SER A 4 5.91 16.96 2.75
C SER A 4 5.28 18.33 2.48
N TYR A 5 4.05 18.38 1.98
CA TYR A 5 3.36 19.61 1.58
C TYR A 5 2.46 20.19 2.70
N ILE A 6 2.84 19.99 3.95
CA ILE A 6 2.05 20.40 5.14
C ILE A 6 1.76 21.91 5.11
N SER A 7 2.75 22.72 4.75
CA SER A 7 2.64 24.18 4.68
C SER A 7 1.96 24.68 3.41
N ASN A 8 1.83 23.85 2.37
CA ASN A 8 1.16 24.20 1.12
C ASN A 8 0.43 22.98 0.52
N PRO A 9 -0.74 22.59 1.07
CA PRO A 9 -1.45 21.38 0.64
C PRO A 9 -1.80 21.37 -0.86
N LEU A 10 -2.07 22.53 -1.47
CA LEU A 10 -2.39 22.62 -2.90
C LEU A 10 -1.25 22.09 -3.78
N ALA A 11 0.00 22.35 -3.38
CA ALA A 11 1.16 21.82 -4.10
C ALA A 11 1.26 20.29 -4.08
N ALA A 12 0.62 19.61 -3.11
CA ALA A 12 0.52 18.14 -3.12
C ALA A 12 -0.29 17.65 -4.32
N GLY A 13 -1.38 18.34 -4.65
CA GLY A 13 -2.19 18.07 -5.83
C GLY A 13 -1.42 18.35 -7.13
N THR A 14 -0.88 19.55 -7.27
CA THR A 14 -0.07 19.96 -8.44
C THR A 14 1.11 19.02 -8.71
N SER A 15 1.71 18.44 -7.66
CA SER A 15 2.81 17.47 -7.81
C SER A 15 2.44 16.22 -8.61
N LEU A 16 1.15 15.91 -8.77
CA LEU A 16 0.65 14.75 -9.51
C LEU A 16 0.38 15.03 -10.99
N GLU A 17 0.25 16.30 -11.38
CA GLU A 17 -0.24 16.67 -12.72
C GLU A 17 0.64 16.14 -13.85
N GLN A 18 1.96 16.13 -13.67
CA GLN A 18 2.86 15.56 -14.68
C GLN A 18 2.57 14.08 -14.95
N CYS A 19 2.39 13.27 -13.90
CA CYS A 19 2.08 11.84 -14.04
C CYS A 19 0.65 11.61 -14.54
N LEU A 20 -0.30 12.44 -14.14
CA LEU A 20 -1.69 12.34 -14.60
C LEU A 20 -1.82 12.71 -16.09
N ASN A 21 -1.06 13.70 -16.56
CA ASN A 21 -0.97 14.03 -17.99
C ASN A 21 -0.33 12.91 -18.80
N GLN A 22 0.64 12.19 -18.24
CA GLN A 22 1.17 10.97 -18.87
C GLN A 22 0.10 9.88 -18.93
N ALA A 23 -0.66 9.66 -17.85
CA ALA A 23 -1.74 8.68 -17.82
C ALA A 23 -2.83 8.94 -18.88
N LEU A 24 -3.12 10.21 -19.21
CA LEU A 24 -4.01 10.57 -20.32
C LEU A 24 -3.51 10.08 -21.68
N SER A 25 -2.19 9.99 -21.85
CA SER A 25 -1.54 9.52 -23.08
C SER A 25 -1.42 8.00 -23.11
N ASP A 26 -1.21 7.37 -21.95
CA ASP A 26 -1.05 5.92 -21.82
C ASP A 26 -2.37 5.15 -21.95
N VAL A 27 -3.47 5.73 -21.46
CA VAL A 27 -4.81 5.13 -21.54
C VAL A 27 -5.53 5.66 -22.78
N PRO A 28 -6.12 4.80 -23.63
CA PRO A 28 -6.93 5.25 -24.76
C PRO A 28 -8.08 6.17 -24.32
N LYS A 29 -8.34 7.23 -25.10
CA LYS A 29 -9.30 8.28 -24.74
C LYS A 29 -10.71 7.74 -24.46
N GLU A 30 -11.12 6.72 -25.20
CA GLU A 30 -12.43 6.08 -25.07
C GLU A 30 -12.56 5.27 -23.78
N LYS A 31 -11.43 4.98 -23.11
CA LYS A 31 -11.34 4.21 -21.87
C LYS A 31 -11.11 5.06 -20.63
N HIS A 32 -10.89 6.38 -20.77
CA HIS A 32 -10.64 7.26 -19.62
C HIS A 32 -11.73 7.14 -18.56
N MET A 33 -12.99 7.32 -18.94
CA MET A 33 -14.14 7.31 -18.02
C MET A 33 -14.38 5.96 -17.33
N ASP A 34 -13.91 4.85 -17.93
CA ASP A 34 -14.06 3.51 -17.38
C ASP A 34 -12.85 3.06 -16.54
N THR A 35 -11.77 3.84 -16.55
CA THR A 35 -10.51 3.47 -15.89
C THR A 35 -10.52 3.96 -14.45
N PRO A 36 -10.51 3.05 -13.46
CA PRO A 36 -10.59 3.43 -12.07
C PRO A 36 -9.27 4.02 -11.57
N LEU A 37 -9.35 5.16 -10.89
CA LEU A 37 -8.22 5.88 -10.32
C LEU A 37 -8.33 5.92 -8.80
N TYR A 38 -7.27 5.49 -8.12
CA TYR A 38 -7.17 5.46 -6.66
C TYR A 38 -5.87 6.11 -6.22
N LEU A 39 -5.87 6.69 -5.02
CA LEU A 39 -4.65 7.09 -4.33
C LEU A 39 -4.55 6.44 -2.95
N GLY A 40 -3.51 5.65 -2.74
CA GLY A 40 -3.16 5.07 -1.45
C GLY A 40 -1.93 5.76 -0.87
N ALA A 41 -2.08 6.43 0.27
CA ALA A 41 -0.97 6.99 1.01
C ALA A 41 -0.55 6.05 2.16
N THR A 42 0.75 5.96 2.45
CA THR A 42 1.28 4.99 3.42
C THR A 42 1.89 5.67 4.65
N ALA A 43 2.97 5.13 5.22
CA ALA A 43 3.54 5.55 6.51
C ALA A 43 3.86 7.04 6.63
N GLY A 44 4.25 7.73 5.55
CA GLY A 44 4.49 9.17 5.59
C GLY A 44 3.25 9.97 5.98
N MET A 45 2.09 9.61 5.41
CA MET A 45 0.81 10.20 5.79
C MET A 45 0.29 9.67 7.13
N ARG A 46 0.58 8.41 7.50
CA ARG A 46 0.27 7.91 8.86
C ARG A 46 0.98 8.74 9.93
N LEU A 47 2.27 9.05 9.74
CA LEU A 47 3.03 9.91 10.65
C LEU A 47 2.46 11.33 10.70
N LEU A 48 2.12 11.91 9.54
CA LEU A 48 1.47 13.21 9.50
C LEU A 48 0.13 13.20 10.23
N ASN A 49 -0.70 12.18 10.02
CA ASN A 49 -2.00 12.06 10.66
C ASN A 49 -1.92 11.92 12.19
N ILE A 50 -0.85 11.29 12.71
CA ILE A 50 -0.60 11.21 14.15
C ILE A 50 -0.16 12.58 14.71
N ALA A 51 0.70 13.30 13.97
CA ALA A 51 1.26 14.58 14.42
C ALA A 51 0.28 15.75 14.27
N ASP A 52 -0.42 15.82 13.14
CA ASP A 52 -1.37 16.87 12.77
C ASP A 52 -2.46 16.29 11.83
N PRO A 53 -3.59 15.83 12.40
CA PRO A 53 -4.71 15.31 11.63
C PRO A 53 -5.33 16.32 10.65
N GLN A 54 -5.33 17.63 10.99
CA GLN A 54 -5.94 18.65 10.14
C GLN A 54 -5.08 18.90 8.90
N ALA A 55 -3.76 18.96 9.06
CA ALA A 55 -2.85 19.04 7.93
C ALA A 55 -2.92 17.79 7.04
N SER A 56 -2.99 16.60 7.64
CA SER A 56 -3.17 15.34 6.93
C SER A 56 -4.41 15.36 6.03
N ASP A 57 -5.55 15.77 6.60
CA ASP A 57 -6.82 15.89 5.87
C ASP A 57 -6.77 16.96 4.78
N ALA A 58 -6.14 18.12 5.04
CA ALA A 58 -5.96 19.17 4.05
C ALA A 58 -5.16 18.69 2.83
N VAL A 59 -4.08 17.93 3.05
CA VAL A 59 -3.28 17.33 1.98
C VAL A 59 -4.10 16.32 1.17
N LEU A 60 -4.83 15.41 1.82
CA LEU A 60 -5.68 14.43 1.12
C LEU A 60 -6.79 15.11 0.30
N ARG A 61 -7.41 16.17 0.85
CA ARG A 61 -8.43 16.95 0.13
C ARG A 61 -7.85 17.64 -1.11
N ALA A 62 -6.68 18.26 -1.00
CA ALA A 62 -6.04 18.93 -2.14
C ALA A 62 -5.68 17.93 -3.26
N VAL A 63 -5.14 16.77 -2.88
CA VAL A 63 -4.85 15.68 -3.81
C VAL A 63 -6.14 15.14 -4.45
N ALA A 64 -7.18 14.86 -3.66
CA ALA A 64 -8.45 14.39 -4.18
C ALA A 64 -9.14 15.41 -5.10
N ALA A 65 -9.03 16.70 -4.79
CA ALA A 65 -9.55 17.77 -5.64
C ALA A 65 -8.87 17.78 -7.02
N THR A 66 -7.54 17.57 -7.05
CA THR A 66 -6.78 17.48 -8.30
C THR A 66 -7.13 16.21 -9.08
N LEU A 67 -7.22 15.05 -8.42
CA LEU A 67 -7.56 13.80 -9.11
C LEU A 67 -8.96 13.83 -9.75
N LYS A 68 -9.90 14.56 -9.15
CA LYS A 68 -11.26 14.76 -9.68
C LYS A 68 -11.33 15.63 -10.94
N THR A 69 -10.28 16.39 -11.28
CA THR A 69 -10.28 17.21 -12.52
C THR A 69 -9.90 16.39 -13.76
N TYR A 70 -9.37 15.18 -13.58
CA TYR A 70 -9.00 14.29 -14.68
C TYR A 70 -10.16 13.35 -15.07
N PRO A 71 -10.25 12.93 -16.34
CA PRO A 71 -11.37 12.18 -16.91
C PRO A 71 -11.37 10.68 -16.53
N PHE A 72 -10.80 10.31 -15.39
CA PHE A 72 -10.77 8.94 -14.89
C PHE A 72 -11.87 8.71 -13.85
N ASP A 73 -12.28 7.46 -13.64
CA ASP A 73 -13.21 7.08 -12.57
C ASP A 73 -12.51 7.14 -11.21
N PHE A 74 -12.41 8.35 -10.64
CA PHE A 74 -11.76 8.56 -9.35
C PHE A 74 -12.60 8.00 -8.19
N ARG A 75 -12.06 6.97 -7.54
CA ARG A 75 -12.74 6.21 -6.47
C ARG A 75 -12.24 6.49 -5.07
N GLY A 76 -11.32 7.44 -4.91
CA GLY A 76 -10.94 7.99 -3.62
C GLY A 76 -9.45 8.00 -3.33
N ALA A 77 -9.11 8.82 -2.33
CA ALA A 77 -7.78 8.92 -1.74
C ALA A 77 -7.87 8.52 -0.27
N LYS A 78 -7.07 7.54 0.17
CA LYS A 78 -7.06 7.08 1.56
C LYS A 78 -5.65 6.84 2.10
N ILE A 79 -5.51 6.89 3.42
CA ILE A 79 -4.31 6.43 4.11
C ILE A 79 -4.50 4.93 4.39
N LEU A 80 -3.61 4.11 3.85
CA LEU A 80 -3.59 2.67 4.09
C LEU A 80 -3.14 2.36 5.51
N SER A 81 -3.80 1.39 6.13
CA SER A 81 -3.27 0.77 7.35
C SER A 81 -1.96 0.04 7.04
N GLY A 82 -1.16 -0.25 8.07
CA GLY A 82 0.07 -1.00 7.88
C GLY A 82 -0.17 -2.44 7.42
N GLU A 83 -1.25 -3.02 7.90
CA GLU A 83 -1.74 -4.35 7.56
C GLU A 83 -2.21 -4.38 6.09
N GLU A 84 -3.00 -3.39 5.65
CA GLU A 84 -3.41 -3.25 4.25
C GLU A 84 -2.20 -3.16 3.31
N GLU A 85 -1.22 -2.31 3.65
CA GLU A 85 0.02 -2.13 2.86
C GLU A 85 0.79 -3.44 2.70
N GLY A 86 1.01 -4.17 3.80
CA GLY A 86 1.70 -5.47 3.76
C GLY A 86 0.92 -6.55 3.01
N VAL A 87 -0.39 -6.67 3.27
CA VAL A 87 -1.26 -7.66 2.63
C VAL A 87 -1.37 -7.43 1.12
N PHE A 88 -1.54 -6.18 0.67
CA PHE A 88 -1.59 -5.90 -0.76
C PHE A 88 -0.26 -6.22 -1.46
N GLY A 89 0.88 -5.97 -0.82
CA GLY A 89 2.20 -6.40 -1.32
C GLY A 89 2.33 -7.92 -1.44
N TRP A 90 1.86 -8.66 -0.44
CA TRP A 90 1.82 -10.14 -0.47
C TRP A 90 0.89 -10.68 -1.55
N VAL A 91 -0.31 -10.11 -1.70
CA VAL A 91 -1.26 -10.48 -2.77
C VAL A 91 -0.65 -10.21 -4.14
N THR A 92 -0.04 -9.04 -4.34
CA THR A 92 0.58 -8.67 -5.62
C THR A 92 1.67 -9.66 -6.01
N THR A 93 2.57 -9.98 -5.09
CA THR A 93 3.68 -10.93 -5.32
C THR A 93 3.16 -12.30 -5.72
N ASN A 94 2.18 -12.82 -4.99
CA ASN A 94 1.64 -14.16 -5.22
C ASN A 94 0.71 -14.23 -6.43
N TYR A 95 0.02 -13.13 -6.77
CA TYR A 95 -0.79 -13.03 -7.97
C TYR A 95 0.08 -13.06 -9.23
N LEU A 96 1.11 -12.21 -9.30
CA LEU A 96 2.02 -12.11 -10.44
C LEU A 96 2.79 -13.41 -10.70
N LEU A 97 3.07 -14.19 -9.65
CA LEU A 97 3.75 -15.49 -9.73
C LEU A 97 2.79 -16.67 -9.86
N GLU A 98 1.49 -16.41 -10.03
CA GLU A 98 0.45 -17.43 -10.20
C GLU A 98 0.39 -18.45 -9.04
N ASN A 99 0.74 -18.04 -7.83
CA ASN A 99 0.77 -18.93 -6.65
C ASN A 99 -0.63 -19.25 -6.12
N PHE A 100 -1.65 -18.48 -6.53
CA PHE A 100 -3.04 -18.76 -6.19
C PHE A 100 -3.73 -19.78 -7.11
N ILE A 101 -3.11 -20.13 -8.25
CA ILE A 101 -3.72 -21.05 -9.20
C ILE A 101 -3.59 -22.49 -8.69
N LYS A 102 -4.73 -23.17 -8.50
CA LYS A 102 -4.75 -24.62 -8.30
C LYS A 102 -4.33 -25.30 -9.58
N ARG A 103 -3.21 -26.02 -9.55
CA ARG A 103 -2.74 -26.83 -10.68
C ARG A 103 -3.28 -28.26 -10.56
N GLY A 104 -3.84 -28.78 -11.64
CA GLY A 104 -4.46 -30.11 -11.72
C GLY A 104 -5.75 -30.10 -12.53
N TRP A 105 -6.26 -31.28 -12.86
CA TRP A 105 -7.56 -31.49 -13.50
C TRP A 105 -8.41 -32.43 -12.65
N LEU A 106 -9.70 -32.57 -12.99
CA LEU A 106 -10.59 -33.49 -12.28
C LEU A 106 -9.99 -34.91 -12.26
N GLY A 107 -9.63 -35.37 -11.05
CA GLY A 107 -9.03 -36.68 -10.79
C GLY A 107 -7.58 -36.63 -10.29
N GLU A 108 -6.80 -35.59 -10.62
CA GLU A 108 -5.41 -35.45 -10.19
C GLU A 108 -5.09 -33.99 -9.83
N TRP A 109 -5.26 -33.65 -8.54
CA TRP A 109 -4.78 -32.37 -8.01
C TRP A 109 -3.29 -32.51 -7.66
N ILE A 110 -2.46 -31.57 -8.12
CA ILE A 110 -1.05 -31.56 -7.73
C ILE A 110 -0.98 -31.21 -6.23
N GLN A 111 -0.58 -32.20 -5.43
CA GLN A 111 -0.26 -32.02 -4.01
C GLN A 111 1.25 -32.07 -3.80
N PRO A 112 1.85 -31.16 -3.00
CA PRO A 112 1.20 -30.09 -2.26
C PRO A 112 0.83 -28.89 -3.16
N GLN A 113 -0.21 -28.13 -2.75
CA GLN A 113 -0.53 -26.86 -3.39
C GLN A 113 0.69 -25.94 -3.41
N LYS A 114 0.83 -25.15 -4.47
CA LYS A 114 1.96 -24.23 -4.64
C LYS A 114 2.02 -23.30 -3.43
N LYS A 115 3.17 -23.30 -2.74
CA LYS A 115 3.37 -22.46 -1.56
C LYS A 115 3.34 -20.99 -1.97
N THR A 116 2.72 -20.16 -1.15
CA THR A 116 2.82 -18.71 -1.32
C THR A 116 4.20 -18.22 -0.88
N LEU A 117 4.65 -17.12 -1.47
CA LEU A 117 5.85 -16.41 -1.04
C LEU A 117 5.49 -15.40 0.05
N GLY A 118 6.40 -15.21 1.01
CA GLY A 118 6.37 -14.06 1.90
C GLY A 118 6.75 -12.78 1.16
N ALA A 119 6.33 -11.64 1.68
CA ALA A 119 6.67 -10.31 1.20
C ALA A 119 7.31 -9.51 2.34
N MET A 120 8.43 -8.84 2.04
CA MET A 120 9.03 -7.83 2.89
C MET A 120 9.15 -6.54 2.09
N ASP A 121 8.58 -5.46 2.60
CA ASP A 121 8.61 -4.14 1.97
C ASP A 121 9.38 -3.16 2.86
N PHE A 122 10.41 -2.52 2.30
CA PHE A 122 11.27 -1.59 3.01
C PHE A 122 11.07 -0.17 2.48
N GLY A 123 10.03 0.50 3.00
CA GLY A 123 9.69 1.87 2.65
C GLY A 123 10.55 2.92 3.35
N GLY A 124 10.27 4.20 3.07
CA GLY A 124 10.97 5.32 3.69
C GLY A 124 10.63 5.54 5.17
N ALA A 125 9.38 5.26 5.58
CA ALA A 125 8.88 5.54 6.93
C ALA A 125 8.37 4.31 7.71
N SER A 126 8.16 3.17 7.06
CA SER A 126 7.84 1.88 7.68
C SER A 126 8.54 0.75 6.95
N THR A 127 8.53 -0.42 7.58
CA THR A 127 8.86 -1.69 6.93
C THR A 127 7.78 -2.72 7.27
N GLN A 128 7.47 -3.61 6.34
CA GLN A 128 6.41 -4.60 6.45
C GLN A 128 6.98 -6.00 6.26
N ILE A 129 6.37 -6.96 6.96
CA ILE A 129 6.58 -8.39 6.75
C ILE A 129 5.22 -9.08 6.71
N THR A 130 4.98 -9.86 5.66
CA THR A 130 3.70 -10.52 5.43
C THR A 130 3.92 -11.91 4.83
N PHE A 131 3.34 -12.96 5.43
CA PHE A 131 3.49 -14.33 4.95
C PHE A 131 2.35 -15.24 5.42
N GLU A 132 2.08 -16.30 4.65
CA GLU A 132 1.13 -17.35 5.05
C GLU A 132 1.75 -18.21 6.16
N THR A 133 0.97 -18.52 7.20
CA THR A 133 1.41 -19.40 8.29
C THR A 133 0.30 -20.35 8.74
N ARG A 134 0.71 -21.52 9.24
CA ARG A 134 -0.19 -22.48 9.91
C ARG A 134 -0.17 -22.31 11.43
N GLU A 135 0.83 -21.63 11.97
CA GLU A 135 1.01 -21.42 13.40
C GLU A 135 -0.06 -20.50 13.99
N THR A 136 -0.27 -20.58 15.29
CA THR A 136 -1.16 -19.67 16.01
C THR A 136 -0.55 -18.27 15.99
N ILE A 137 -1.29 -17.28 15.50
CA ILE A 137 -0.89 -15.88 15.59
C ILE A 137 -1.44 -15.36 16.92
N GLU A 138 -0.55 -15.13 17.88
CA GLU A 138 -0.94 -14.76 19.25
C GLU A 138 -1.67 -13.41 19.33
N ASN A 139 -1.26 -12.46 18.49
CA ASN A 139 -1.87 -11.14 18.42
C ASN A 139 -2.84 -11.06 17.24
N ALA A 140 -4.14 -11.01 17.54
CA ALA A 140 -5.21 -10.94 16.53
C ALA A 140 -5.08 -9.76 15.56
N ARG A 141 -4.38 -8.67 15.93
CA ARG A 141 -4.14 -7.54 15.02
C ARG A 141 -3.20 -7.87 13.86
N ASN A 142 -2.37 -8.90 14.03
CA ASN A 142 -1.42 -9.35 13.01
C ASN A 142 -1.99 -10.49 12.16
N GLU A 143 -3.19 -11.00 12.47
CA GLU A 143 -3.83 -12.08 11.74
C GLU A 143 -4.79 -11.54 10.68
N VAL A 144 -4.63 -12.00 9.45
CA VAL A 144 -5.52 -11.69 8.33
C VAL A 144 -5.97 -12.98 7.66
N MET A 145 -7.28 -13.17 7.58
CA MET A 145 -7.91 -14.29 6.88
C MET A 145 -8.39 -13.83 5.50
N LEU A 146 -7.82 -14.39 4.44
CA LEU A 146 -8.19 -14.08 3.06
C LEU A 146 -8.90 -15.25 2.40
N LYS A 147 -9.89 -14.97 1.55
CA LYS A 147 -10.50 -15.96 0.66
C LYS A 147 -10.25 -15.56 -0.79
N LEU A 148 -9.30 -16.21 -1.44
CA LEU A 148 -8.88 -15.91 -2.81
C LEU A 148 -9.05 -17.15 -3.68
N TYR A 149 -9.75 -17.01 -4.81
CA TYR A 149 -9.99 -18.12 -5.77
C TYR A 149 -10.57 -19.40 -5.11
N GLY A 150 -11.43 -19.21 -4.11
CA GLY A 150 -12.04 -20.31 -3.35
C GLY A 150 -11.17 -20.94 -2.27
N GLN A 151 -9.92 -20.49 -2.09
CA GLN A 151 -9.02 -20.95 -1.04
C GLN A 151 -8.94 -19.95 0.12
N ALA A 152 -8.88 -20.48 1.34
CA ALA A 152 -8.64 -19.69 2.54
C ALA A 152 -7.13 -19.64 2.84
N TYR A 153 -6.61 -18.44 3.11
CA TYR A 153 -5.24 -18.19 3.49
C TYR A 153 -5.19 -17.50 4.85
N LYS A 154 -4.47 -18.11 5.80
CA LYS A 154 -4.14 -17.47 7.08
C LYS A 154 -2.80 -16.76 6.94
N VAL A 155 -2.83 -15.44 6.99
CA VAL A 155 -1.68 -14.58 6.71
C VAL A 155 -1.31 -13.81 7.98
N TYR A 156 -0.05 -13.90 8.36
CA TYR A 156 0.55 -12.98 9.32
C TYR A 156 0.98 -11.71 8.59
N THR A 157 0.68 -10.55 9.15
CA THR A 157 1.18 -9.27 8.66
C THR A 157 1.55 -8.35 9.82
N HIS A 158 2.64 -7.61 9.67
CA HIS A 158 2.98 -6.55 10.61
C HIS A 158 3.70 -5.40 9.91
N SER A 159 3.43 -4.18 10.36
CA SER A 159 4.03 -2.95 9.86
C SER A 159 4.76 -2.23 10.99
N PHE A 160 6.08 -2.17 10.92
CA PHE A 160 6.90 -1.43 11.87
C PHE A 160 7.00 0.05 11.45
N LEU A 161 6.10 0.88 11.98
CA LEU A 161 6.15 2.33 11.77
C LEU A 161 7.44 2.92 12.39
N CYS A 162 8.05 3.91 11.74
CA CYS A 162 9.35 4.49 12.11
C CYS A 162 10.57 3.57 11.92
N TYR A 163 10.41 2.41 11.27
CA TYR A 163 11.49 1.49 10.90
C TYR A 163 11.75 1.43 9.39
N GLY A 164 11.20 2.38 8.62
CA GLY A 164 11.61 2.61 7.24
C GLY A 164 12.96 3.33 7.16
N ARG A 165 13.59 3.26 5.99
CA ARG A 165 14.95 3.75 5.72
C ARG A 165 15.23 5.15 6.27
N ASP A 166 14.39 6.12 5.92
CA ASP A 166 14.63 7.53 6.22
C ASP A 166 14.40 7.82 7.71
N GLN A 167 13.42 7.16 8.34
CA GLN A 167 13.15 7.30 9.77
C GLN A 167 14.23 6.63 10.63
N VAL A 168 14.74 5.47 10.20
CA VAL A 168 15.88 4.82 10.85
C VAL A 168 17.11 5.72 10.77
N LEU A 169 17.40 6.29 9.61
CA LEU A 169 18.54 7.21 9.45
C LEU A 169 18.40 8.44 10.37
N LYS A 170 17.22 9.05 10.44
CA LYS A 170 16.95 10.18 11.36
C LYS A 170 17.16 9.80 12.83
N ARG A 171 16.69 8.61 13.24
CA ARG A 171 16.88 8.10 14.61
C ARG A 171 18.36 7.87 14.93
N LEU A 172 19.13 7.32 13.99
CA LEU A 172 20.57 7.11 14.15
C LEU A 172 21.31 8.45 14.29
N ILE A 173 21.04 9.41 13.40
CA ILE A 173 21.66 10.75 13.48
C ILE A 173 21.29 11.44 14.79
N SER A 174 20.02 11.41 15.20
CA SER A 174 19.59 11.98 16.49
C SER A 174 20.32 11.36 17.68
N LYS A 175 20.62 10.05 17.64
CA LYS A 175 21.36 9.37 18.71
C LYS A 175 22.84 9.74 18.71
N LEU A 176 23.43 9.98 17.53
CA LEU A 176 24.82 10.42 17.40
C LEU A 176 25.03 11.87 17.85
N LEU A 177 24.01 12.73 17.70
CA LEU A 177 24.04 14.14 18.13
C LEU A 177 23.73 14.35 19.62
N GLN A 178 23.28 13.31 20.33
CA GLN A 178 23.04 13.34 21.78
C GLN A 178 24.33 13.08 22.60
N VAL A 179 25.49 13.11 21.94
CA VAL A 179 26.83 13.05 22.54
C VAL A 179 27.31 14.46 22.87
#